data_AF-W4HF98-F1
#
_entry.id   AF-W4HF98-F1
#
_cell.length_a   1.000
_cell.length_b   1.000
_cell.length_c   1.000
_cell.angle_alpha   90.00
_cell.angle_beta   90.00
_cell.angle_gamma   90.00
#
_symmetry.space_group_name_H-M   'P 1'
#
loop_
_entity.id
_entity.type
_entity.pdbx_description
1 polymer ?
#
loop_
_entity_poly.entity_id
_entity_poly.type
_entity_poly.pdbx_seq_one_letter_code
_entity_poly.pdbx_strand_id
1 'polypeptide(L)' 'MKRRLKIPDEALAFRIWQVANPVNWGVSAVEIAAALGVERSEVERVCRLKRWRKRLAPSEAEALPYDELAA' A
#
# COMPACT_ATOMS: atom_id res chain seq x y z
N MET A 1 10.62 -14.58 -16.09
CA MET A 1 11.79 -13.81 -15.63
C MET A 1 11.39 -12.86 -14.50
N LYS A 2 12.00 -12.95 -13.31
CA LYS A 2 11.84 -11.94 -12.25
C LYS A 2 12.66 -10.71 -12.66
N ARG A 3 12.02 -9.63 -13.13
CA ARG A 3 12.74 -8.35 -13.36
C ARG A 3 13.23 -7.86 -12.00
N ARG A 4 14.54 -7.63 -11.86
CA ARG A 4 15.09 -6.96 -10.68
C ARG A 4 14.53 -5.54 -10.64
N LEU A 5 14.09 -5.09 -9.47
CA LEU A 5 13.65 -3.72 -9.27
C LEU A 5 14.85 -2.77 -9.39
N LYS A 6 14.59 -1.52 -9.76
CA LYS A 6 15.61 -0.47 -9.70
C LYS A 6 15.93 -0.18 -8.24
N ILE A 7 17.13 0.32 -7.95
CA ILE A 7 17.57 0.63 -6.57
C ILE A 7 16.56 1.49 -5.79
N PRO A 8 15.94 2.54 -6.38
CA PRO A 8 14.92 3.33 -5.68
C PRO A 8 13.68 2.52 -5.29
N ASP A 9 13.27 1.56 -6.13
CA ASP A 9 12.10 0.71 -5.86
C ASP A 9 12.38 -0.31 -4.75
N GLU A 10 13.62 -0.81 -4.65
CA GLU A 10 14.04 -1.67 -3.53
C GLU A 10 14.08 -0.88 -2.21
N ALA A 11 14.59 0.36 -2.24
CA ALA A 11 14.59 1.23 -1.06
C ALA A 11 13.17 1.57 -0.60
N LEU A 12 12.27 1.92 -1.54
CA LEU A 12 10.87 2.17 -1.22
C LEU A 12 10.18 0.88 -0.71
N ALA A 13 10.47 -0.28 -1.29
CA ALA A 13 9.93 -1.56 -0.81
C ALA A 13 10.34 -1.85 0.64
N PHE A 14 11.58 -1.55 1.01
CA PHE A 14 12.04 -1.69 2.39
C PHE A 14 11.29 -0.75 3.34
N ARG A 15 11.13 0.53 2.96
CA ARG A 15 10.37 1.51 3.76
C ARG A 15 8.90 1.11 3.94
N ILE A 16 8.26 0.61 2.88
CA ILE A 16 6.90 0.05 2.95
C ILE A 16 6.84 -1.13 3.93
N TRP A 17 7.80 -2.04 3.86
CA TRP A 17 7.87 -3.19 4.77
C TRP A 17 8.05 -2.75 6.23
N GLN A 18 8.88 -1.72 6.50
CA GLN A 18 9.07 -1.20 7.86
C GLN A 18 7.77 -0.65 8.49
N VAL A 19 6.88 -0.05 7.68
CA VAL A 19 5.59 0.46 8.14
C VAL A 19 4.56 -0.66 8.28
N ALA A 20 4.45 -1.54 7.28
CA ALA A 20 3.38 -2.54 7.22
C ALA A 20 3.66 -3.77 8.11
N ASN A 21 4.91 -4.17 8.30
CA ASN A 21 5.26 -5.40 9.00
C ASN A 21 4.88 -5.40 10.50
N PRO A 22 5.13 -4.35 11.29
CA PRO A 22 4.78 -4.31 12.72
C PRO A 22 3.29 -4.47 13.00
N VAL A 23 2.43 -4.06 12.07
CA VAL A 23 0.97 -4.12 12.14
C VAL A 23 0.39 -5.29 11.35
N ASN A 24 1.22 -6.30 11.05
CA ASN A 24 0.86 -7.49 10.28
C ASN A 24 0.11 -7.17 8.97
N TRP A 25 0.53 -6.10 8.27
CA TRP A 25 -0.04 -5.62 7.02
C TRP A 25 -1.50 -5.14 7.11
N GLY A 26 -2.04 -4.95 8.32
CA GLY A 26 -3.37 -4.36 8.57
C GLY A 26 -3.45 -2.87 8.30
N VAL A 27 -2.77 -2.37 7.26
CA VAL A 27 -2.76 -0.98 6.81
C VAL A 27 -3.01 -0.91 5.32
N SER A 28 -3.63 0.17 4.89
CA SER A 28 -3.92 0.48 3.49
C SER A 28 -2.74 1.15 2.79
N ALA A 29 -2.78 1.14 1.45
CA ALA A 29 -1.79 1.86 0.65
C ALA A 29 -1.81 3.38 0.90
N VAL A 30 -2.97 3.94 1.27
CA VAL A 30 -3.15 5.37 1.57
C VAL A 30 -2.41 5.73 2.87
N GLU A 31 -2.59 4.93 3.92
CA GLU A 31 -1.93 5.15 5.20
C GLU A 31 -0.41 4.99 5.09
N ILE A 32 0.06 4.00 4.32
CA ILE A 32 1.49 3.84 4.04
C ILE A 32 2.05 5.06 3.30
N ALA A 33 1.33 5.56 2.28
CA ALA A 33 1.74 6.72 1.50
C ALA A 33 1.85 7.97 2.38
N ALA A 34 0.85 8.20 3.24
CA ALA A 34 0.86 9.28 4.22
C ALA A 34 2.02 9.15 5.22
N ALA A 35 2.26 7.95 5.77
CA ALA A 35 3.35 7.70 6.71
C ALA A 35 4.75 7.89 6.11
N LEU A 36 4.91 7.61 4.81
CA LEU A 36 6.19 7.71 4.11
C LEU A 36 6.42 9.05 3.39
N GLY A 37 5.39 9.89 3.28
CA GLY A 37 5.43 11.15 2.55
C GLY A 37 5.63 10.95 1.04
N VAL A 38 5.00 9.93 0.46
CA VAL A 38 5.11 9.57 -0.96
C VAL A 38 3.72 9.45 -1.58
N GLU A 39 3.66 9.36 -2.91
CA GLU A 39 2.41 9.18 -3.62
C GLU A 39 1.83 7.77 -3.44
N ARG A 40 0.50 7.67 -3.28
CA ARG A 40 -0.23 6.38 -3.20
C ARG A 40 0.11 5.47 -4.39
N SER A 41 0.20 6.06 -5.58
CA SER A 41 0.48 5.34 -6.82
C SER A 41 1.86 4.66 -6.80
N GLU A 42 2.86 5.24 -6.12
CA GLU A 42 4.18 4.65 -5.96
C GLU A 42 4.16 3.45 -5.03
N VAL A 43 3.44 3.55 -3.92
CA VAL A 43 3.21 2.44 -2.99
C VAL A 43 2.51 1.29 -3.69
N GLU A 44 1.41 1.56 -4.40
CA GLU A 44 0.68 0.53 -5.15
C GLU A 44 1.53 -0.14 -6.22
N ARG A 45 2.35 0.64 -6.94
CA ARG A 45 3.27 0.13 -7.95
C ARG A 45 4.30 -0.82 -7.32
N VAL A 46 4.94 -0.43 -6.23
CA VAL A 46 5.95 -1.27 -5.54
C VAL A 46 5.30 -2.51 -4.92
N CYS A 47 4.15 -2.37 -4.26
CA CYS A 47 3.39 -3.49 -3.72
C CYS A 47 2.94 -4.47 -4.82
N ARG A 48 2.59 -3.99 -6.02
CA ARG A 48 2.32 -4.85 -7.18
C ARG A 48 3.58 -5.61 -7.61
N LEU A 49 4.72 -4.94 -7.70
CA LEU A 49 6.00 -5.55 -8.12
C LEU A 49 6.50 -6.61 -7.11
N LYS A 50 6.30 -6.36 -5.81
CA LYS A 50 6.64 -7.30 -4.73
C LYS A 50 5.54 -8.33 -4.43
N ARG A 51 4.40 -8.28 -5.13
CA ARG A 51 3.23 -9.15 -4.92
C ARG A 51 2.62 -9.04 -3.51
N TRP A 52 2.69 -7.84 -2.93
CA TRP A 52 2.16 -7.53 -1.60
C TRP A 52 0.75 -6.95 -1.61
N ARG A 53 0.17 -6.65 -2.78
CA ARG A 53 -1.16 -6.02 -2.87
C ARG A 53 -2.26 -6.74 -2.09
N LYS A 54 -2.24 -8.09 -2.05
CA LYS A 54 -3.22 -8.91 -1.31
C LYS A 54 -3.01 -8.91 0.21
N ARG A 55 -1.90 -8.36 0.70
CA ARG A 55 -1.57 -8.31 2.13
C ARG A 55 -2.11 -7.05 2.79
N LEU A 56 -2.29 -5.98 2.01
CA LEU A 56 -2.76 -4.69 2.51
C LEU A 56 -4.24 -4.73 2.86
N ALA A 57 -4.61 -3.98 3.87
CA ALA A 57 -6.01 -3.71 4.17
C ALA A 57 -6.64 -2.86 3.04
N PRO A 58 -7.96 -3.02 2.78
CA PRO A 58 -8.69 -2.08 1.94
C PRO A 58 -8.62 -0.68 2.55
N SER A 59 -8.68 0.36 1.72
CA SER A 59 -8.80 1.72 2.26
C SER A 59 -10.18 1.93 2.86
N GLU A 60 -10.31 2.67 3.97
CA GLU A 60 -11.62 3.04 4.53
C GLU A 60 -12.51 3.78 3.52
N ALA A 61 -11.90 4.52 2.59
CA ALA A 61 -12.61 5.19 1.49
C ALA A 61 -13.27 4.21 0.49
N GLU A 62 -12.83 2.95 0.42
CA GLU A 62 -13.49 1.88 -0.34
C GLU A 62 -14.55 1.13 0.48
N ALA A 63 -14.61 1.36 1.80
CA ALA A 63 -15.45 0.61 2.72
C ALA A 63 -16.82 1.25 3.01
N LEU A 64 -17.12 2.42 2.43
CA LEU A 64 -18.45 3.03 2.54
C LEU A 64 -19.42 2.38 1.53
N PRO A 65 -20.38 1.55 1.97
CA PRO A 65 -21.49 1.18 1.11
C PRO A 65 -22.29 2.44 0.78
N TYR A 66 -22.76 2.51 -0.46
CA TYR A 66 -23.54 3.62 -1.02
C TYR A 66 -24.92 3.80 -0.35
N ASP A 67 -25.28 2.96 0.63
CA ASP A 67 -26.64 2.82 1.16
C ASP A 67 -27.03 3.86 2.24
N GLU A 68 -26.18 4.81 2.61
CA GLU A 68 -26.52 5.87 3.59
C GLU A 68 -26.72 7.27 2.98
N LEU A 69 -26.83 7.41 1.65
CA LEU A 69 -27.10 8.71 1.00
C LEU A 69 -28.57 8.94 0.61
N ALA A 70 -29.50 8.13 1.10
CA ALA A 70 -30.92 8.21 0.71
C ALA A 70 -31.92 8.00 1.88
N ALA A 71 -31.73 8.68 3.02
CA ALA A 71 -32.75 8.80 4.07
C ALA A 71 -32.94 10.26 4.51
#